data_AF-A0A7C3S818-F1
#
_entry.id   AF-A0A7C3S818-F1
#
_cell.length_a   1.000
_cell.length_b   1.000
_cell.length_c   1.000
_cell.angle_alpha   90.00
_cell.angle_beta   90.00
_cell.angle_gamma   90.00
#
_symmetry.space_group_name_H-M   'P 1'
#
loop_
_entity.id
_entity.type
_entity.pdbx_description
1 polymer ?
#
loop_
_entity_poly.entity_id
_entity_poly.type
_entity_poly.pdbx_seq_one_letter_code
_entity_poly.pdbx_strand_id
1 'polypeptide(L)'
;MKGQRYLKGEGFIDRIETEREKSEDWVYEIPLEAISLEASREMGIREEKLHSLTKDRKGGLGRGIVDYLAREVSDYMVRETWEHFRRSSVAIGEVIRKVEDRVHRDRCFAEAIGRMREKLVERRKRKYRVSVAGAPPCQRQSSLGVRSIGNPVERLVSLFGHQ
;
A
#
# COMPACT_ATOMS: atom_id res chain seq x y z
N MET A 1 29.70 -19.78 -20.66
CA MET A 1 29.21 -18.49 -21.19
C MET A 1 27.94 -18.08 -20.46
N LYS A 2 27.85 -16.79 -20.10
CA LYS A 2 26.87 -16.18 -19.18
C LYS A 2 25.46 -16.18 -19.79
N GLY A 3 24.52 -16.87 -19.16
CA GLY A 3 23.09 -16.69 -19.39
C GLY A 3 22.57 -15.51 -18.56
N GLN A 4 22.78 -14.28 -19.04
CA GLN A 4 22.06 -13.12 -18.50
C GLN A 4 20.65 -13.11 -19.09
N ARG A 5 19.66 -13.59 -18.34
CA ARG A 5 18.25 -13.36 -18.66
C ARG A 5 17.86 -11.96 -18.18
N TYR A 6 18.10 -10.96 -19.02
CA TYR A 6 17.51 -9.63 -18.87
C TYR A 6 16.07 -9.68 -19.40
N LEU A 7 15.09 -9.75 -18.50
CA LEU A 7 13.72 -9.31 -18.75
C LEU A 7 13.54 -8.12 -17.81
N LYS A 8 13.96 -6.89 -18.18
CA LYS A 8 13.30 -5.92 -19.06
C LYS A 8 11.79 -5.85 -18.82
N GLY A 9 11.39 -4.77 -18.16
CA GLY A 9 10.01 -4.32 -18.06
C GLY A 9 9.94 -3.13 -17.13
N GLU A 10 10.06 -1.92 -17.68
CA GLU A 10 9.77 -0.67 -16.95
C GLU A 10 8.36 -0.72 -16.33
N GLY A 11 7.43 -1.48 -16.90
CA GLY A 11 6.12 -1.77 -16.32
C GLY A 11 6.06 -2.80 -15.18
N PHE A 12 7.18 -3.42 -14.75
CA PHE A 12 7.18 -4.28 -13.56
C PHE A 12 6.96 -3.47 -12.29
N ILE A 13 7.57 -2.28 -12.22
CA ILE A 13 7.41 -1.34 -11.12
C ILE A 13 5.96 -0.84 -11.12
N ASP A 14 5.47 -0.37 -12.27
CA ASP A 14 4.09 0.11 -12.42
C ASP A 14 3.08 -0.95 -12.00
N ARG A 15 3.31 -2.23 -12.34
CA ARG A 15 2.44 -3.33 -11.92
C ARG A 15 2.45 -3.55 -10.40
N ILE A 16 3.62 -3.48 -9.75
CA ILE A 16 3.73 -3.59 -8.28
C ILE A 16 3.10 -2.37 -7.59
N GLU A 17 3.20 -1.19 -8.19
CA GLU A 17 2.59 0.03 -7.65
C GLU A 17 1.06 0.05 -7.83
N THR A 18 0.55 -0.52 -8.93
CA THR A 18 -0.89 -0.53 -9.27
C THR A 18 -1.70 -1.57 -8.47
N GLU A 19 -1.08 -2.64 -7.98
CA GLU A 19 -1.76 -3.73 -7.25
C GLU A 19 -2.16 -3.36 -5.79
N ARG A 20 -2.08 -2.07 -5.43
CA ARG A 20 -2.43 -1.55 -4.10
C ARG A 20 -3.93 -1.57 -3.84
N GLU A 21 -4.38 -2.52 -3.04
CA GLU A 21 -5.62 -2.39 -2.27
C GLU A 21 -5.30 -1.51 -1.04
N LYS A 22 -5.88 -0.31 -0.96
CA LYS A 22 -5.56 0.69 0.08
C LYS A 22 -5.99 0.18 1.46
N SER A 23 -5.06 -0.34 2.25
CA SER A 23 -5.26 -0.60 3.68
C SER A 23 -5.03 0.68 4.50
N GLU A 24 -6.11 1.15 5.11
CA GLU A 24 -6.22 2.21 6.14
C GLU A 24 -5.95 3.68 5.75
N ASP A 25 -6.84 4.54 6.23
CA ASP A 25 -7.05 5.97 5.90
C ASP A 25 -5.89 6.92 6.28
N TRP A 26 -4.72 6.50 6.76
CA TRP A 26 -3.71 7.43 7.33
C TRP A 26 -2.31 7.22 6.79
N VAL A 27 -1.71 8.30 6.26
CA VAL A 27 -0.30 8.33 5.85
C VAL A 27 0.51 9.12 6.88
N TYR A 28 1.65 8.55 7.30
CA TYR A 28 2.57 9.13 8.26
C TYR A 28 3.85 9.63 7.57
N GLU A 29 4.42 10.72 8.05
CA GLU A 29 5.74 11.16 7.60
C GLU A 29 6.83 10.48 8.44
N ILE A 30 7.31 9.33 7.96
CA ILE A 30 8.33 8.55 8.67
C ILE A 30 9.53 8.39 7.73
N PRO A 31 10.70 8.98 8.04
CA PRO A 31 11.87 8.86 7.18
C PRO A 31 12.31 7.39 7.03
N LEU A 32 12.78 7.02 5.84
CA LEU A 32 13.24 5.66 5.52
C LEU A 32 14.32 5.15 6.50
N GLU A 33 15.14 6.05 7.04
CA GLU A 33 16.15 5.73 8.05
C GLU A 33 15.50 5.23 9.35
N ALA A 34 14.37 5.82 9.76
CA ALA A 34 13.67 5.39 10.97
C ALA A 34 12.99 4.02 10.76
N ILE A 35 12.45 3.79 9.57
CA ILE A 35 11.88 2.48 9.19
C ILE A 35 12.99 1.42 9.16
N SER A 36 14.14 1.76 8.58
CA SER A 36 15.33 0.91 8.54
C SER A 36 15.84 0.54 9.93
N LEU A 37 15.88 1.52 10.84
CA LEU A 37 16.29 1.31 12.22
C LEU A 37 15.34 0.37 12.97
N GLU A 38 14.02 0.55 12.82
CA GLU A 38 13.06 -0.33 13.49
C GLU A 38 13.11 -1.76 12.92
N ALA A 39 13.18 -1.90 11.59
CA ALA A 39 13.35 -3.20 10.95
C ALA A 39 14.66 -3.89 11.38
N SER A 40 15.75 -3.13 11.50
CA SER A 40 17.05 -3.61 12.01
C SER A 40 16.92 -4.17 13.42
N ARG A 41 16.23 -3.45 14.32
CA ARG A 41 16.03 -3.83 15.72
C ARG A 41 15.19 -5.09 15.85
N GLU A 42 14.02 -5.13 15.23
CA GLU A 42 13.10 -6.28 15.37
C GLU A 42 13.67 -7.55 14.73
N MET A 43 14.39 -7.42 13.61
CA MET A 43 14.95 -8.57 12.88
C MET A 43 16.34 -8.99 13.36
N GLY A 44 16.96 -8.23 14.27
CA GLY A 44 18.34 -8.46 14.72
C GLY A 44 19.36 -8.36 13.59
N ILE A 45 19.12 -7.50 12.59
CA ILE A 45 20.00 -7.29 11.43
C ILE A 45 20.76 -6.00 11.65
N ARG A 46 22.10 -6.02 11.60
CA ARG A 46 22.89 -4.78 11.64
C ARG A 46 22.54 -3.87 10.46
N GLU A 47 22.37 -2.57 10.72
CA GLU A 47 22.02 -1.57 9.70
C GLU A 47 23.00 -1.56 8.51
N GLU A 48 24.29 -1.75 8.77
CA GLU A 48 25.33 -1.92 7.74
C GLU A 48 25.00 -3.04 6.73
N LYS A 49 24.31 -4.11 7.16
CA LYS A 49 23.89 -5.20 6.28
C LYS A 49 22.70 -4.80 5.40
N LEU A 50 21.87 -3.86 5.84
CA LEU A 50 20.78 -3.30 5.03
C LEU A 50 21.37 -2.47 3.88
N HIS A 51 22.40 -1.66 4.14
CA HIS A 51 23.09 -0.88 3.11
C HIS A 51 24.18 -1.64 2.34
N SER A 52 24.53 -2.85 2.78
CA SER A 52 25.54 -3.66 2.12
C SER A 52 25.14 -4.00 0.68
N LEU A 53 26.11 -3.88 -0.24
CA LEU A 53 25.98 -4.29 -1.64
C LEU A 53 26.03 -5.81 -1.84
N THR A 54 26.29 -6.58 -0.78
CA THR A 54 26.33 -8.06 -0.83
C THR A 54 24.93 -8.68 -1.01
N LYS A 55 24.88 -9.87 -1.61
CA LYS A 55 23.66 -10.69 -1.74
C LYS A 55 23.44 -11.56 -0.49
N ASP A 56 23.55 -10.96 0.69
CA ASP A 56 23.25 -11.64 1.95
C ASP A 56 21.73 -11.83 2.06
N ARG A 57 21.28 -13.06 2.35
CA ARG A 57 19.85 -13.40 2.43
C ARG A 57 19.14 -12.61 3.53
N LYS A 58 19.79 -12.36 4.66
CA LYS A 58 19.26 -11.53 5.75
C LYS A 58 19.22 -10.06 5.35
N GLY A 59 20.29 -9.53 4.76
CA GLY A 59 20.33 -8.15 4.27
C GLY A 59 19.29 -7.87 3.19
N GLY A 60 19.07 -8.82 2.27
CA GLY A 60 18.00 -8.77 1.29
C GLY A 60 16.62 -8.74 1.94
N LEU A 61 16.33 -9.70 2.82
CA LEU A 61 15.06 -9.74 3.55
C LEU A 61 14.80 -8.45 4.34
N GLY A 62 15.80 -7.94 5.04
CA GLY A 62 15.69 -6.70 5.81
C GLY A 62 15.33 -5.51 4.92
N ARG A 63 15.99 -5.33 3.77
CA ARG A 63 15.62 -4.28 2.80
C ARG A 63 14.19 -4.42 2.29
N GLY A 64 13.74 -5.65 2.03
CA GLY A 64 12.36 -5.90 1.61
C GLY A 64 11.34 -5.55 2.69
N ILE A 65 11.66 -5.81 3.96
CA ILE A 65 10.80 -5.44 5.09
C ILE A 65 10.72 -3.91 5.21
N VAL A 66 11.84 -3.21 5.06
CA VAL A 66 11.84 -1.73 5.07
C VAL A 66 10.96 -1.20 3.96
N ASP A 67 11.09 -1.72 2.75
CA ASP A 67 10.30 -1.26 1.61
C ASP A 67 8.81 -1.58 1.77
N TYR A 68 8.49 -2.78 2.25
CA TYR A 68 7.12 -3.15 2.59
C TYR A 68 6.52 -2.20 3.64
N LEU A 69 7.24 -1.92 4.73
CA LEU A 69 6.79 -1.00 5.77
C LEU A 69 6.67 0.44 5.25
N ALA A 70 7.62 0.91 4.44
CA ALA A 70 7.60 2.25 3.85
C ALA A 70 6.35 2.48 2.99
N ARG A 71 5.94 1.46 2.23
CA ARG A 71 4.70 1.46 1.43
C ARG A 71 3.44 1.45 2.30
N GLU A 72 3.47 0.73 3.42
CA GLU A 72 2.34 0.62 4.36
C GLU A 72 2.13 1.87 5.23
N VAL A 73 3.21 2.53 5.68
CA VAL A 73 3.12 3.61 6.68
C VAL A 73 3.30 5.01 6.12
N SER A 74 4.03 5.18 5.03
CA SER A 74 4.52 6.50 4.60
C SER A 74 4.37 6.79 3.11
N ASP A 75 3.64 5.93 2.39
CA ASP A 75 3.33 6.13 0.96
C ASP A 75 4.57 6.25 0.05
N TYR A 76 5.72 5.73 0.49
CA TYR A 76 6.91 5.72 -0.33
C TYR A 76 6.71 4.85 -1.55
N MET A 77 7.15 5.35 -2.70
CA MET A 77 7.22 4.59 -3.93
C MET A 77 8.37 3.59 -3.87
N VAL A 78 8.27 2.49 -4.63
CA VAL A 78 9.40 1.57 -4.83
C VAL A 78 10.61 2.35 -5.35
N ARG A 79 10.35 3.44 -6.10
CA ARG A 79 11.36 4.35 -6.62
C ARG A 79 12.15 5.12 -5.54
N GLU A 80 11.56 5.41 -4.39
CA GLU A 80 12.29 6.13 -3.34
C GLU A 80 13.17 5.15 -2.56
N THR A 81 12.69 3.92 -2.37
CA THR A 81 13.39 2.90 -1.60
C THR A 81 14.60 2.30 -2.32
N TRP A 82 14.50 1.99 -3.63
CA TRP A 82 15.67 1.48 -4.39
C TRP A 82 16.79 2.53 -4.53
N GLU A 83 16.46 3.82 -4.61
CA GLU A 83 17.41 4.93 -4.59
C GLU A 83 18.12 4.99 -3.23
N HIS A 84 17.36 4.92 -2.13
CA HIS A 84 17.89 4.91 -0.78
C HIS A 84 18.89 3.76 -0.55
N PHE A 85 18.57 2.54 -1.01
CA PHE A 85 19.47 1.38 -0.85
C PHE A 85 20.48 1.20 -1.99
N ARG A 86 20.47 2.07 -3.01
CA ARG A 86 21.30 1.99 -4.22
C ARG A 86 21.27 0.60 -4.88
N ARG A 87 20.08 0.01 -4.98
CA ARG A 87 19.85 -1.32 -5.59
C ARG A 87 19.02 -1.20 -6.84
N SER A 88 19.06 -2.19 -7.73
CA SER A 88 18.14 -2.23 -8.88
C SER A 88 16.69 -2.39 -8.41
N SER A 89 15.78 -1.64 -9.01
CA SER A 89 14.33 -1.73 -8.78
C SER A 89 13.78 -3.15 -8.88
N VAL A 90 14.26 -3.95 -9.84
CA VAL A 90 13.88 -5.36 -10.02
C VAL A 90 14.19 -6.20 -8.77
N ALA A 91 15.41 -6.08 -8.25
CA ALA A 91 15.83 -6.82 -7.07
C ALA A 91 15.05 -6.39 -5.82
N ILE A 92 14.67 -5.13 -5.72
CA ILE A 92 13.83 -4.64 -4.64
C ILE A 92 12.42 -5.22 -4.77
N GLY A 93 11.77 -5.11 -5.93
CA GLY A 93 10.43 -5.66 -6.15
C GLY A 93 10.33 -7.19 -5.98
N GLU A 94 11.36 -7.95 -6.38
CA GLU A 94 11.41 -9.40 -6.08
C GLU A 94 11.41 -9.71 -4.59
N VAL A 95 12.10 -8.89 -3.79
CA VAL A 95 12.19 -9.09 -2.35
C VAL A 95 10.91 -8.61 -1.66
N ILE A 96 10.31 -7.50 -2.11
CA ILE A 96 8.97 -7.07 -1.65
C ILE A 96 7.98 -8.21 -1.80
N ARG A 97 7.88 -8.80 -3.00
CA ARG A 97 6.92 -9.88 -3.26
C ARG A 97 7.13 -11.07 -2.34
N LYS A 98 8.39 -11.41 -2.03
CA LYS A 98 8.73 -12.46 -1.06
C LYS A 98 8.31 -12.10 0.36
N VAL A 99 8.36 -10.83 0.73
CA VAL A 99 7.90 -10.35 2.03
C VAL A 99 6.37 -10.39 2.09
N GLU A 100 5.67 -9.90 1.07
CA GLU A 100 4.20 -9.97 0.93
C GLU A 100 3.70 -11.42 1.01
N ASP A 101 4.29 -12.32 0.20
CA ASP A 101 4.01 -13.76 0.23
C ASP A 101 4.20 -14.35 1.63
N ARG A 102 5.24 -13.89 2.34
CA ARG A 102 5.56 -14.38 3.68
C ARG A 102 4.59 -13.84 4.72
N VAL A 103 4.23 -12.57 4.68
CA VAL A 103 3.19 -11.97 5.54
C VAL A 103 1.88 -12.74 5.37
N HIS A 104 1.52 -13.12 4.15
CA HIS A 104 0.30 -13.87 3.90
C HIS A 104 0.34 -15.31 4.45
N ARG A 105 1.50 -15.97 4.42
CA ARG A 105 1.64 -17.39 4.79
C ARG A 105 2.05 -17.64 6.24
N ASP A 106 2.78 -16.72 6.86
CA ASP A 106 3.42 -16.88 8.17
C ASP A 106 2.82 -15.86 9.15
N ARG A 107 1.89 -16.34 9.98
CA ARG A 107 1.20 -15.51 10.98
C ARG A 107 2.17 -14.84 11.96
N CYS A 108 3.20 -15.55 12.41
CA CYS A 108 4.18 -14.98 13.35
C CYS A 108 4.96 -13.85 12.69
N PHE A 109 5.27 -13.99 11.40
CA PHE A 109 5.91 -12.93 10.62
C PHE A 109 4.98 -11.74 10.41
N ALA A 110 3.69 -11.98 10.11
CA ALA A 110 2.69 -10.92 10.01
C ALA A 110 2.52 -10.15 11.32
N GLU A 111 2.47 -10.84 12.46
CA GLU A 111 2.41 -10.23 13.78
C GLU A 111 3.66 -9.39 14.09
N ALA A 112 4.85 -9.85 13.68
CA ALA A 112 6.08 -9.05 13.82
C ALA A 112 6.05 -7.77 12.98
N ILE A 113 5.53 -7.85 11.76
CA ILE A 113 5.33 -6.68 10.87
C ILE A 113 4.31 -5.71 11.48
N GLY A 114 3.21 -6.23 12.03
CA GLY A 114 2.21 -5.44 12.77
C GLY A 114 2.82 -4.68 13.95
N ARG A 115 3.63 -5.35 14.78
CA ARG A 115 4.33 -4.69 15.90
C ARG A 115 5.28 -3.59 15.44
N MET A 116 6.03 -3.83 14.36
CA MET A 116 6.91 -2.79 13.79
C MET A 116 6.09 -1.59 13.31
N ARG A 117 4.98 -1.83 12.62
CA ARG A 117 4.05 -0.79 12.16
C ARG A 117 3.52 0.05 13.32
N GLU A 118 3.04 -0.61 14.37
CA GLU A 118 2.53 0.06 15.58
C GLU A 118 3.60 0.96 16.21
N LYS A 119 4.81 0.44 16.44
CA LYS A 119 5.93 1.22 17.02
C LYS A 119 6.33 2.42 16.17
N LEU A 120 6.28 2.28 14.84
CA LEU A 120 6.58 3.38 13.91
C LEU A 120 5.52 4.49 14.01
N VAL A 121 4.25 4.13 14.22
CA VAL A 121 3.12 5.06 14.27
C VAL A 121 2.91 5.69 15.65
N GLU A 122 3.11 4.93 16.73
CA GLU A 122 2.76 5.29 18.11
C GLU A 122 3.46 6.57 18.61
N ARG A 123 4.56 6.98 17.98
CA ARG A 123 5.35 8.16 18.38
C ARG A 123 5.42 9.29 17.33
N ARG A 124 4.63 9.22 16.25
CA ARG A 124 4.74 10.15 15.11
C ARG A 124 3.50 11.02 14.94
N LYS A 125 3.70 12.26 14.48
CA LYS A 125 2.61 13.17 14.10
C LYS A 125 1.96 12.66 12.81
N ARG A 126 0.63 12.56 12.82
CA ARG A 126 -0.22 12.18 11.66
C ARG A 126 -0.09 13.27 10.57
N LYS A 127 0.12 12.89 9.30
CA LYS A 127 0.27 13.86 8.19
C LYS A 127 -1.07 14.23 7.58
N TYR A 128 -1.86 13.25 7.11
CA TYR A 128 -3.22 13.48 6.57
C TYR A 128 -4.06 12.20 6.59
N ARG A 129 -5.39 12.38 6.58
CA ARG A 129 -6.37 11.30 6.39
C ARG A 129 -6.72 11.21 4.91
N VAL A 130 -6.52 10.05 4.30
CA VAL A 130 -7.06 9.70 2.99
C VAL A 130 -8.53 9.36 3.18
N SER A 131 -9.40 10.37 3.20
CA SER A 131 -10.85 10.13 3.10
C SER A 131 -11.15 9.67 1.68
N VAL A 132 -11.63 8.44 1.49
CA VAL A 132 -12.18 8.00 0.20
C VAL A 132 -13.50 8.77 -0.02
N ALA A 133 -13.41 9.97 -0.58
CA ALA A 133 -14.56 10.63 -1.20
C ALA A 133 -14.76 10.00 -2.57
N GLY A 134 -15.83 9.20 -2.72
CA GLY A 134 -16.30 8.76 -4.02
C GLY A 134 -16.46 7.25 -4.22
N ALA A 135 -17.16 6.57 -3.31
CA ALA A 135 -17.98 5.43 -3.73
C ALA A 135 -19.40 5.71 -3.21
N PRO A 136 -20.40 5.93 -4.08
CA PRO A 136 -21.77 6.00 -3.61
C PRO A 136 -22.10 4.67 -2.90
N PRO A 137 -22.82 4.71 -1.76
CA PRO A 137 -23.24 3.49 -1.12
C PRO A 137 -24.05 2.69 -2.14
N CYS A 138 -23.57 1.49 -2.45
CA CYS A 138 -24.29 0.50 -3.23
C CYS A 138 -25.60 0.23 -2.47
N GLN A 139 -26.65 0.95 -2.85
CA GLN A 139 -27.98 0.76 -2.28
C GLN A 139 -28.42 -0.64 -2.67
N ARG A 140 -28.46 -1.49 -1.65
CA ARG A 140 -29.10 -2.78 -1.64
C ARG A 140 -30.54 -2.62 -2.13
N GLN A 141 -30.79 -2.80 -3.43
CA GLN A 141 -32.15 -2.90 -3.94
C GLN A 141 -32.67 -4.29 -3.59
N SER A 142 -33.29 -4.37 -2.41
CA SER A 142 -34.25 -5.41 -2.07
C SER A 142 -35.42 -5.26 -3.02
N SER A 143 -35.41 -6.02 -4.11
CA SER A 143 -36.48 -6.00 -5.10
C SER A 143 -37.76 -6.65 -4.53
N LEU A 144 -38.86 -5.92 -4.71
CA LEU A 144 -40.21 -6.43 -4.96
C LEU A 144 -41.04 -6.89 -3.74
N GLY A 145 -41.45 -5.91 -2.94
CA GLY A 145 -42.75 -5.94 -2.27
C GLY A 145 -43.81 -5.30 -3.19
N VAL A 146 -44.50 -6.14 -3.97
CA VAL A 146 -45.70 -5.75 -4.73
C VAL A 146 -46.80 -5.37 -3.75
N ARG A 147 -47.39 -4.17 -3.87
CA ARG A 147 -48.83 -3.94 -3.72
C ARG A 147 -49.26 -2.56 -4.20
N SER A 148 -50.28 -2.64 -5.05
CA SER A 148 -51.03 -1.60 -5.73
C SER A 148 -51.78 -0.66 -4.78
N ILE A 149 -52.11 0.54 -5.25
CA ILE A 149 -53.47 1.15 -5.31
C ILE A 149 -53.34 2.70 -5.32
N GLY A 150 -53.91 3.34 -6.35
CA GLY A 150 -54.44 4.72 -6.24
C GLY A 150 -53.94 5.77 -7.25
N ASN A 151 -54.56 5.84 -8.44
CA ASN A 151 -54.92 7.13 -9.06
C ASN A 151 -55.90 7.86 -8.11
N PRO A 152 -56.05 9.21 -8.07
CA PRO A 152 -56.30 10.05 -9.26
C PRO A 152 -55.90 11.56 -9.21
N VAL A 153 -55.71 12.16 -10.40
CA VAL A 153 -56.29 13.47 -10.84
C VAL A 153 -55.73 14.84 -10.34
N GLU A 154 -55.68 15.77 -11.30
CA GLU A 154 -55.49 17.25 -11.29
C GLU A 154 -54.05 17.81 -11.46
N ARG A 155 -53.66 18.43 -12.59
CA ARG A 155 -54.08 19.68 -13.30
C ARG A 155 -53.30 20.93 -12.87
N LEU A 156 -52.94 21.74 -13.89
CA LEU A 156 -52.40 23.12 -13.95
C LEU A 156 -50.98 23.11 -14.57
N VAL A 157 -50.72 23.37 -15.86
CA VAL A 157 -51.13 24.47 -16.77
C VAL A 157 -50.98 25.85 -16.14
N SER A 158 -49.92 26.57 -16.53
CA SER A 158 -49.92 28.00 -16.97
C SER A 158 -48.48 28.46 -17.28
N LEU A 159 -48.16 28.72 -18.55
CA LEU A 159 -48.05 30.07 -19.19
C LEU A 159 -46.66 30.70 -18.96
N PHE A 160 -45.69 30.63 -19.89
CA PHE A 160 -45.53 31.47 -21.09
C PHE A 160 -45.94 32.94 -20.92
N GLY A 161 -44.93 33.82 -20.96
CA GLY A 161 -45.02 35.28 -21.12
C GLY A 161 -43.60 35.86 -21.10
N HIS A 162 -42.93 35.97 -22.25
CA HIS A 162 -42.81 37.19 -23.07
C HIS A 162 -42.34 38.43 -22.29
N GLN A 163 -41.09 38.83 -22.55
CA GLN A 163 -40.75 40.20 -22.94
C GLN A 163 -39.67 40.13 -24.02
#